data_AF-A0A0X1U7U9-F1
#
_entry.id   AF-A0A0X1U7U9-F1
#
_cell.length_a   1.000
_cell.length_b   1.000
_cell.length_c   1.000
_cell.angle_alpha   90.00
_cell.angle_beta   90.00
_cell.angle_gamma   90.00
#
_symmetry.space_group_name_H-M   'P 1'
#
loop_
_entity.id
_entity.type
_entity.pdbx_description
1 polymer ?
#
loop_
_entity_poly.entity_id
_entity_poly.type
_entity_poly.pdbx_seq_one_letter_code
_entity_poly.pdbx_strand_id
1 'polypeptide(L)'
;MTILESTLNFVGASIASGITWDLLKTLGTEILSKFKLKFISEKYFKDENQCDAFLEIITNKDTFNDKKPLRDVQNVYVDITENETIKFVQEYELWLKENKEDFEKLILKFSQTASVNIGNQTNTGSGNIINTGIWNGNIGR
;
A
#
# COMPACT_ATOMS: atom_id res chain seq x y z
N MET A 1 10.47 -3.32 8.61
CA MET A 1 9.02 -3.10 8.36
C MET A 1 8.87 -1.60 8.36
N THR A 2 8.34 -1.06 7.28
CA THR A 2 8.29 0.39 7.09
C THR A 2 7.30 0.99 8.08
N ILE A 3 7.39 2.31 8.30
CA ILE A 3 6.45 3.02 9.18
C ILE A 3 4.99 2.73 8.76
N LEU A 4 4.69 2.76 7.46
CA LEU A 4 3.36 2.47 6.92
C LEU A 4 2.92 1.03 7.19
N GLU A 5 3.79 0.05 6.95
CA GLU A 5 3.46 -1.36 7.22
C GLU A 5 3.20 -1.60 8.70
N SER A 6 4.02 -1.01 9.58
CA SER A 6 3.84 -1.12 11.02
C SER A 6 2.57 -0.44 11.50
N THR A 7 2.19 0.73 10.95
CA THR A 7 0.91 1.37 11.30
C THR A 7 -0.29 0.61 10.78
N LEU A 8 -0.23 0.04 9.58
CA LEU A 8 -1.29 -0.82 9.06
C LEU A 8 -1.51 -2.06 9.91
N ASN A 9 -0.42 -2.73 10.32
CA ASN A 9 -0.48 -3.86 11.24
C ASN A 9 -1.02 -3.44 12.62
N PHE A 10 -0.62 -2.26 13.12
CA PHE A 10 -1.11 -1.72 14.39
C PHE A 10 -2.64 -1.49 14.38
N VAL A 11 -3.21 -1.05 13.24
CA VAL A 11 -4.66 -0.90 13.11
C VAL A 11 -5.40 -2.18 12.71
N GLY A 12 -4.69 -3.31 12.65
CA GLY A 12 -5.25 -4.64 12.41
C GLY A 12 -5.48 -5.01 10.95
N ALA A 13 -4.82 -4.33 10.01
CA ALA A 13 -4.80 -4.77 8.61
C ALA A 13 -3.93 -6.03 8.47
N SER A 14 -4.38 -7.00 7.66
CA SER A 14 -3.65 -8.26 7.48
C SER A 14 -2.62 -8.16 6.35
N ILE A 15 -1.53 -7.42 6.60
CA ILE A 15 -0.54 -7.10 5.57
C ILE A 15 0.81 -7.75 5.92
N ALA A 16 1.33 -8.58 5.01
CA ALA A 16 2.59 -9.28 5.25
C ALA A 16 3.81 -8.35 5.16
N SER A 17 3.92 -7.61 4.05
CA SER A 17 4.97 -6.62 3.73
C SER A 17 4.88 -6.25 2.24
N GLY A 18 5.61 -5.23 1.81
CA GLY A 18 5.87 -4.92 0.40
C GLY A 18 5.18 -3.64 -0.10
N ILE A 19 4.65 -2.80 0.79
CA ILE A 19 4.06 -1.52 0.35
C ILE A 19 5.18 -0.49 0.19
N THR A 20 5.64 -0.31 -1.04
CA THR A 20 6.63 0.71 -1.41
C THR A 20 5.97 1.95 -2.01
N TRP A 21 6.71 3.05 -2.07
CA TRP A 21 6.25 4.28 -2.72
C TRP A 21 5.87 4.07 -4.20
N ASP A 22 6.68 3.32 -4.95
CA ASP A 22 6.40 3.03 -6.35
C ASP A 22 5.16 2.14 -6.52
N LEU A 23 4.94 1.20 -5.61
CA LEU A 23 3.71 0.39 -5.63
C LEU A 23 2.47 1.26 -5.42
N LEU A 24 2.51 2.20 -4.47
CA LEU A 24 1.41 3.12 -4.25
C LEU A 24 1.15 4.01 -5.47
N LYS A 25 2.19 4.56 -6.10
CA LYS A 25 2.05 5.38 -7.30
C LYS A 25 1.47 4.62 -8.50
N THR A 26 1.78 3.34 -8.62
CA THR A 26 1.40 2.54 -9.81
C THR A 26 0.08 1.81 -9.63
N LEU A 27 -0.13 1.13 -8.50
CA LEU A 27 -1.30 0.28 -8.25
C LEU A 27 -2.21 0.82 -7.14
N GLY A 28 -1.71 1.74 -6.31
CA GLY A 28 -2.42 2.36 -5.17
C GLY A 28 -2.98 3.76 -5.46
N THR A 29 -3.19 4.14 -6.72
CA THR A 29 -3.60 5.50 -7.10
C THR A 29 -4.90 5.97 -6.43
N GLU A 30 -5.85 5.07 -6.21
CA GLU A 30 -7.09 5.36 -5.46
C GLU A 30 -6.81 5.70 -4.00
N ILE A 31 -5.94 4.94 -3.34
CA ILE A 31 -5.51 5.18 -1.95
C ILE A 31 -4.83 6.55 -1.86
N LEU A 32 -3.91 6.85 -2.78
CA LEU A 32 -3.22 8.14 -2.86
C LEU A 32 -4.21 9.29 -3.04
N SER A 33 -5.16 9.16 -3.97
CA SER A 33 -6.17 10.18 -4.25
C SER A 33 -7.04 10.46 -3.03
N LYS A 34 -7.57 9.41 -2.37
CA LYS A 34 -8.36 9.55 -1.13
C LYS A 34 -7.57 10.21 -0.01
N PHE A 35 -6.30 9.83 0.16
CA PHE A 35 -5.43 10.41 1.17
C PHE A 35 -5.24 11.91 0.93
N LYS A 36 -4.78 12.29 -0.27
CA LYS A 36 -4.55 13.69 -0.66
C LYS A 36 -5.81 14.52 -0.50
N LEU A 37 -6.94 14.02 -0.99
CA LEU A 37 -8.22 14.70 -0.90
C LEU A 37 -8.61 15.00 0.56
N LYS A 38 -8.54 14.01 1.45
CA LYS A 38 -8.87 14.20 2.87
C LYS A 38 -7.91 15.18 3.54
N PHE A 39 -6.62 14.89 3.54
CA PHE A 39 -5.68 15.61 4.40
C PHE A 39 -5.29 17.01 3.87
N ILE A 40 -5.44 17.27 2.57
CA ILE A 40 -5.32 18.64 2.04
C ILE A 40 -6.59 19.45 2.34
N SER A 41 -7.79 18.86 2.16
CA SER A 41 -9.04 19.59 2.46
C SER A 41 -9.19 19.93 3.94
N GLU A 42 -8.65 19.08 4.83
CA GLU A 42 -8.57 19.32 6.27
C GLU A 42 -7.39 20.22 6.68
N LYS A 43 -6.59 20.71 5.72
CA LYS A 43 -5.44 21.62 5.91
C LYS A 43 -4.32 21.05 6.79
N TYR A 44 -4.18 19.72 6.85
CA TYR A 44 -3.03 19.08 7.47
C TYR A 44 -1.79 19.18 6.58
N PHE A 45 -1.96 19.14 5.26
CA PHE A 45 -0.91 19.43 4.31
C PHE A 45 -1.25 20.68 3.49
N LYS A 46 -0.22 21.47 3.14
CA LYS A 46 -0.37 22.68 2.34
C LYS A 46 -0.74 22.38 0.90
N ASP A 47 -0.16 21.32 0.34
CA ASP A 47 -0.29 20.94 -1.05
C ASP A 47 0.04 19.45 -1.24
N GLU A 48 -0.12 18.96 -2.48
CA GLU A 48 0.17 17.57 -2.82
C GLU A 48 1.64 17.18 -2.65
N ASN A 49 2.58 18.13 -2.78
CA ASN A 49 4.01 17.82 -2.63
C ASN A 49 4.34 17.43 -1.19
N GLN A 50 3.74 18.12 -0.20
CA GLN A 50 3.90 17.71 1.19
C GLN A 50 3.26 16.34 1.47
N CYS A 51 2.10 16.03 0.88
CA CYS A 51 1.50 14.70 0.99
C CYS A 51 2.42 13.62 0.40
N ASP A 52 2.96 13.85 -0.80
CA ASP A 52 3.83 12.90 -1.48
C ASP A 52 5.12 12.66 -0.70
N ALA A 53 5.75 13.73 -0.20
CA ALA A 53 6.92 13.62 0.67
C ALA A 53 6.62 12.80 1.94
N PHE A 54 5.46 13.01 2.55
CA PHE A 54 5.04 12.27 3.74
C PHE A 54 4.87 10.78 3.44
N LEU A 55 4.11 10.44 2.39
CA LEU A 55 3.84 9.07 2.00
C LEU A 55 5.12 8.35 1.56
N GLU A 56 5.99 9.02 0.80
CA GLU A 56 7.28 8.49 0.38
C GLU A 56 8.19 8.15 1.57
N ILE A 57 8.22 9.01 2.60
CA ILE A 57 9.03 8.74 3.80
C ILE A 57 8.47 7.55 4.59
N ILE A 58 7.16 7.52 4.87
CA ILE A 58 6.59 6.45 5.70
C ILE A 58 6.60 5.08 4.99
N THR A 59 6.67 5.06 3.66
CA THR A 59 6.74 3.82 2.85
C THR A 59 8.16 3.31 2.65
N ASN A 60 9.19 4.12 2.91
CA ASN A 60 10.59 3.74 2.69
C ASN A 60 11.40 3.64 3.99
N LYS A 61 11.02 4.38 5.03
CA LYS A 61 11.73 4.41 6.31
C LYS A 61 11.22 3.29 7.23
N ASP A 62 12.14 2.54 7.82
CA ASP A 62 11.81 1.56 8.85
C ASP A 62 11.25 2.25 10.10
N THR A 63 10.32 1.58 10.77
CA THR A 63 9.85 2.05 12.08
C THR A 63 10.96 1.88 13.13
N PHE A 64 11.06 2.85 14.04
CA PHE A 64 11.89 2.75 15.24
C PHE A 64 11.06 2.36 16.47
N ASN A 65 9.74 2.49 16.37
CA ASN A 65 8.79 2.26 17.45
C ASN A 65 7.77 1.17 17.06
N ASP A 66 8.19 -0.09 16.90
CA ASP A 66 7.31 -1.21 16.51
C ASP A 66 6.05 -1.32 17.38
N LYS A 67 6.16 -1.02 18.68
CA LYS A 67 5.02 -1.08 19.63
C LYS A 67 4.09 0.14 19.57
N LYS A 68 4.55 1.24 18.98
CA LYS A 68 3.84 2.54 18.88
C LYS A 68 4.20 3.25 17.56
N PRO A 69 3.91 2.66 16.40
CA PRO A 69 4.39 3.16 15.10
C PRO A 69 3.78 4.52 14.73
N LEU A 70 2.65 4.89 15.32
CA LEU A 70 2.05 6.22 15.19
C LEU A 70 2.96 7.36 15.70
N ARG A 71 3.93 7.08 16.57
CA ARG A 71 4.95 8.06 16.97
C ARG A 71 5.90 8.40 15.83
N ASP A 72 6.29 7.41 15.04
CA ASP A 72 7.15 7.64 13.88
C ASP A 72 6.39 8.41 12.79
N VAL A 73 5.10 8.12 12.62
CA VAL A 73 4.20 8.93 11.77
C VAL A 73 4.15 10.38 12.23
N GLN A 74 3.97 10.62 13.55
CA GLN A 74 3.95 11.98 14.09
C GLN A 74 5.26 12.69 13.76
N ASN A 75 6.41 12.07 14.03
CA ASN A 75 7.73 12.66 13.77
C ASN A 75 7.88 13.06 12.29
N VAL A 76 7.54 12.15 11.37
CA VAL A 76 7.61 12.43 9.92
C VAL A 76 6.66 13.58 9.53
N TYR A 77 5.46 13.63 10.10
CA TYR A 77 4.53 14.73 9.83
C TYR A 77 5.07 16.08 10.33
N VAL A 78 5.61 16.15 11.56
CA VAL A 78 6.23 17.36 12.10
C VAL A 78 7.42 17.80 11.25
N ASP A 79 8.28 16.85 10.84
CA ASP A 79 9.47 17.14 10.03
C ASP A 79 9.12 17.79 8.67
N ILE A 80 7.95 17.47 8.09
CA ILE A 80 7.53 17.96 6.76
C ILE A 80 6.71 19.24 6.86
N THR A 81 5.86 19.34 7.87
CA THR A 81 4.85 20.40 7.98
C THR A 81 5.21 21.48 8.99
N GLU A 82 6.24 21.24 9.82
CA GLU A 82 6.63 22.05 10.97
C GLU A 82 5.46 22.26 11.97
N ASN A 83 4.48 21.35 11.96
CA ASN A 83 3.27 21.43 12.76
C ASN A 83 3.16 20.24 13.73
N GLU A 84 3.14 20.53 15.04
CA GLU A 84 3.13 19.51 16.10
C GLU A 84 1.72 18.99 16.48
N THR A 85 0.69 19.26 15.67
CA THR A 85 -0.69 18.87 16.00
C THR A 85 -0.86 17.35 16.11
N ILE A 86 -1.37 16.90 17.27
CA ILE A 86 -1.67 15.48 17.51
C ILE A 86 -2.93 15.03 16.74
N LYS A 87 -3.80 15.97 16.35
CA LYS A 87 -5.06 15.65 15.64
C LYS A 87 -4.81 14.92 14.33
N PHE A 88 -3.73 15.28 13.61
CA PHE A 88 -3.37 14.58 12.38
C PHE A 88 -3.17 13.08 12.61
N VAL A 89 -2.46 12.70 13.67
CA VAL A 89 -2.16 11.30 13.98
C VAL A 89 -3.43 10.50 14.26
N GLN A 90 -4.40 11.11 14.95
CA GLN A 90 -5.70 10.50 15.23
C GLN A 90 -6.53 10.31 13.95
N GLU A 91 -6.58 11.33 13.10
CA GLU A 91 -7.28 11.28 11.81
C GLU A 91 -6.61 10.31 10.83
N TYR A 92 -5.28 10.23 10.85
CA TYR A 92 -4.50 9.29 10.08
C TYR A 92 -4.79 7.84 10.50
N GLU A 93 -4.80 7.56 11.81
CA GLU A 93 -5.16 6.24 12.33
C GLU A 93 -6.58 5.83 11.93
N LEU A 94 -7.54 6.76 12.05
CA LEU A 94 -8.93 6.52 11.63
C LEU A 94 -9.01 6.23 10.14
N TRP A 95 -8.35 7.06 9.31
CA TRP A 95 -8.32 6.88 7.88
C TRP A 95 -7.72 5.54 7.47
N LEU A 96 -6.65 5.07 8.13
CA LEU A 96 -6.09 3.74 7.88
C LEU A 96 -7.10 2.63 8.19
N LYS A 97 -7.85 2.74 9.30
CA LYS A 97 -8.90 1.77 9.66
C LYS A 97 -10.01 1.71 8.61
N GLU A 98 -10.43 2.87 8.11
CA GLU A 98 -11.48 2.99 7.08
C GLU A 98 -11.03 2.45 5.72
N ASN A 99 -9.74 2.58 5.40
CA ASN A 99 -9.19 2.21 4.08
C ASN A 99 -8.38 0.91 4.12
N LYS A 100 -8.42 0.14 5.22
CA LYS A 100 -7.64 -1.09 5.40
C LYS A 100 -7.82 -2.09 4.26
N GLU A 101 -9.06 -2.26 3.77
CA GLU A 101 -9.39 -3.20 2.70
C GLU A 101 -8.77 -2.80 1.37
N ASP A 102 -8.58 -1.49 1.14
CA ASP A 102 -7.94 -1.00 -0.08
C ASP A 102 -6.45 -1.34 -0.08
N PHE A 103 -5.79 -1.29 1.07
CA PHE A 103 -4.41 -1.74 1.23
C PHE A 103 -4.27 -3.27 1.08
N GLU A 104 -5.20 -4.05 1.62
CA GLU A 104 -5.22 -5.51 1.42
C GLU A 104 -5.41 -5.86 -0.07
N LYS A 105 -6.34 -5.18 -0.76
CA LYS A 105 -6.54 -5.31 -2.21
C LYS A 105 -5.29 -4.92 -3.00
N LEU A 106 -4.56 -3.89 -2.59
CA LEU A 106 -3.31 -3.47 -3.23
C LEU A 106 -2.28 -4.60 -3.22
N ILE A 107 -2.09 -5.26 -2.08
CA ILE A 107 -1.15 -6.38 -1.96
C ILE A 107 -1.60 -7.59 -2.79
N LEU A 108 -2.89 -7.89 -2.82
CA LEU A 108 -3.44 -8.94 -3.68
C LEU A 108 -3.18 -8.65 -5.16
N LYS A 109 -3.44 -7.41 -5.61
CA LYS A 109 -3.15 -6.97 -6.99
C LYS A 109 -1.67 -7.12 -7.31
N PHE A 110 -0.78 -6.64 -6.43
CA PHE A 110 0.66 -6.77 -6.61
C PHE A 110 1.11 -8.23 -6.75
N SER A 111 0.59 -9.10 -5.90
CA SER A 111 0.90 -10.54 -5.91
C SER A 111 0.44 -11.22 -7.19
N GLN A 112 -0.73 -10.83 -7.72
CA GLN A 112 -1.24 -11.31 -9.01
C GLN A 112 -0.38 -10.79 -10.17
N THR A 113 -0.01 -9.51 -10.18
CA THR A 113 0.88 -8.95 -11.22
C THR A 113 2.26 -9.60 -11.23
N ALA A 114 2.85 -9.86 -10.06
CA ALA A 114 4.11 -10.59 -9.94
C ALA A 114 4.00 -12.03 -10.45
N SER A 115 2.84 -12.68 -10.27
CA SER A 115 2.56 -14.04 -10.73
C SER A 115 2.35 -14.17 -12.24
N VAL A 116 2.05 -13.06 -12.95
CA VAL A 116 1.79 -13.04 -14.41
C VAL A 116 3.07 -12.88 -15.24
N ASN A 117 4.24 -12.83 -14.60
CA ASN A 117 5.53 -12.77 -15.30
C ASN A 117 6.02 -14.17 -15.73
N ILE A 118 5.19 -14.92 -16.47
CA ILE A 118 5.67 -16.07 -17.26
C ILE A 118 6.34 -15.49 -18.50
N GLY A 119 7.60 -15.08 -18.35
CA GLY A 119 8.44 -14.66 -19.46
C GLY A 119 8.51 -15.79 -20.49
N ASN A 120 8.07 -15.50 -21.72
CA ASN A 120 8.24 -16.28 -22.95
C ASN A 120 8.86 -17.68 -22.73
N GLN A 121 8.04 -18.72 -22.64
CA GLN A 121 8.54 -20.09 -22.83
C GLN A 121 8.77 -20.30 -24.32
N THR A 122 9.95 -19.93 -24.83
CA THR A 122 10.40 -20.38 -26.15
C THR A 122 10.80 -21.84 -26.04
N ASN A 123 9.87 -22.69 -26.46
CA ASN A 123 10.12 -24.11 -26.65
C ASN A 123 11.05 -24.30 -27.85
N THR A 124 12.30 -24.71 -27.60
CA THR A 124 13.28 -25.07 -28.65
C THR A 124 13.44 -26.59 -28.81
N GLY A 125 12.58 -27.39 -28.17
CA GLY A 125 12.55 -28.85 -28.32
C GLY A 125 11.17 -29.32 -28.77
N SER A 126 11.09 -30.41 -29.51
CA SER A 126 9.83 -30.99 -30.02
C SER A 126 8.95 -31.63 -28.92
N GLY A 127 8.74 -30.95 -27.78
CA GLY A 127 7.87 -31.40 -26.70
C GLY A 127 6.61 -30.55 -26.64
N ASN A 128 5.42 -31.15 -26.75
CA ASN A 128 4.16 -30.42 -26.60
C ASN A 128 4.04 -29.81 -25.20
N ILE A 129 3.85 -28.49 -25.12
CA ILE A 129 3.43 -27.81 -23.88
C ILE A 129 1.91 -27.90 -23.81
N ILE A 130 1.38 -28.68 -22.87
CA ILE A 130 -0.06 -28.71 -22.57
C ILE A 130 -0.32 -27.69 -21.45
N ASN A 131 -0.95 -26.58 -21.80
CA ASN A 131 -1.51 -25.65 -20.82
C ASN A 131 -2.88 -26.16 -20.38
N THR A 132 -2.98 -26.85 -19.24
CA THR A 132 -4.27 -27.24 -18.67
C THR A 132 -4.88 -26.03 -17.94
N GLY A 133 -5.37 -25.07 -18.71
CA GLY A 133 -6.36 -24.12 -18.21
C GLY A 133 -7.59 -24.88 -17.71
N ILE A 134 -8.15 -24.42 -16.59
CA ILE A 134 -9.28 -25.05 -15.89
C ILE A 134 -10.41 -25.39 -16.89
N TRP A 135 -10.68 -26.68 -17.06
CA TRP A 135 -11.79 -27.18 -17.89
C TRP A 135 -13.06 -27.24 -17.03
N ASN A 136 -13.97 -26.28 -17.22
CA ASN A 136 -15.35 -26.40 -16.76
C ASN A 136 -16.12 -27.31 -17.73
N GLY A 137 -16.03 -28.62 -17.51
CA GLY A 137 -16.82 -29.61 -18.23
C GLY A 137 -18.27 -29.60 -17.78
N ASN A 138 -19.13 -28.94 -18.55
CA ASN A 138 -20.57 -29.14 -18.46
C ASN A 138 -20.93 -30.34 -19.34
N ILE A 139 -21.14 -31.52 -18.74
CA ILE A 139 -21.57 -32.72 -19.47
C ILE A 139 -23.08 -32.91 -19.25
N GLY A 140 -23.88 -32.36 -20.17
CA GLY A 140 -25.30 -32.67 -20.28
C GLY A 140 -25.49 -34.09 -20.83
N ARG A 141 -26.49 -34.81 -20.29
CA ARG A 141 -27.01 -36.06 -20.86
C ARG A 141 -28.20 -35.77 -21.74
#